data_AF-A0A2V9JAL4-F1
#
_entry.id   AF-A0A2V9JAL4-F1
#
_cell.length_a   1.000
_cell.length_b   1.000
_cell.length_c   1.000
_cell.angle_alpha   90.00
_cell.angle_beta   90.00
_cell.angle_gamma   90.00
#
_symmetry.space_group_name_H-M   'P 1'
#
loop_
_entity.id
_entity.type
_entity.pdbx_description
1 polymer ?
#
loop_
_entity_poly.entity_id
_entity_poly.type
_entity_poly.pdbx_seq_one_letter_code
_entity_poly.pdbx_strand_id
1 'polypeptide(L)'
;MTRFTPLLGIATILGAVVVFSKDRRAIRWRIVAWGFGLQILMAVFVLRTNLGYRLIDGASRVAVRMLSFSFEGSRFVFGWLGDPKGSAGFVFAFQALPMIIYVAAFFSILYYLRVLPLL
;
A
#
# COMPACT_ATOMS: atom_id res chain seq x y z
N MET A 1 24.11 17.60 -6.99
CA MET A 1 23.24 17.31 -8.15
C MET A 1 22.06 16.37 -7.83
N THR A 2 22.20 15.40 -6.91
CA THR A 2 21.12 14.45 -6.55
C THR A 2 19.90 15.02 -5.80
N ARG A 3 20.00 16.23 -5.22
CA ARG A 3 18.88 16.83 -4.46
C ARG A 3 17.78 17.46 -5.32
N PHE A 4 18.07 17.80 -6.58
CA PHE A 4 17.09 18.43 -7.48
C PHE A 4 16.28 17.41 -8.30
N THR A 5 16.75 16.17 -8.40
CA THR A 5 16.08 15.10 -9.14
C THR A 5 14.63 14.87 -8.71
N PRO A 6 14.27 14.89 -7.41
CA PRO A 6 12.86 14.75 -7.00
C PRO A 6 11.97 15.91 -7.46
N LEU A 7 12.49 17.14 -7.42
CA LEU A 7 11.76 18.34 -7.88
C LEU A 7 11.50 18.27 -9.39
N LEU A 8 12.51 17.87 -10.16
CA LEU A 8 12.36 17.64 -11.59
C LEU A 8 11.36 16.52 -11.88
N GLY A 9 11.41 15.40 -11.15
CA GLY A 9 10.45 14.30 -11.32
C GLY A 9 9.00 14.74 -11.09
N ILE A 10 8.75 15.53 -10.04
CA ILE A 10 7.41 16.09 -9.76
C ILE A 10 6.95 17.01 -10.90
N ALA A 11 7.82 17.91 -11.37
CA ALA A 11 7.51 18.81 -12.46
C ALA A 11 7.21 18.04 -13.77
N THR A 12 7.97 16.99 -14.07
CA THR A 12 7.74 16.13 -15.24
C THR A 12 6.42 15.40 -15.17
N ILE A 13 6.06 14.82 -14.01
CA ILE A 13 4.78 14.11 -13.84
C ILE A 13 3.61 15.09 -13.97
N LEU A 14 3.66 16.24 -13.29
CA LEU A 14 2.61 17.26 -13.39
C LEU A 14 2.50 17.80 -14.82
N GLY A 15 3.62 18.04 -15.49
CA GLY A 15 3.67 18.45 -16.88
C GLY A 15 3.02 17.42 -17.81
N ALA A 16 3.34 16.14 -17.65
CA ALA A 16 2.73 15.05 -18.42
C ALA A 16 1.21 15.01 -18.23
N VAL A 17 0.73 15.08 -16.98
CA VAL A 17 -0.72 15.08 -16.68
C VAL A 17 -1.42 16.27 -17.34
N VAL A 18 -0.80 17.46 -17.37
CA VAL A 18 -1.37 18.64 -18.05
C VAL A 18 -1.36 18.48 -19.58
N VAL A 19 -0.28 17.94 -20.16
CA VAL A 19 -0.18 17.73 -21.61
C VAL A 19 -1.22 16.72 -22.10
N PHE A 20 -1.41 15.61 -21.38
CA PHE A 20 -2.38 14.56 -21.71
C PHE A 20 -3.81 14.86 -21.23
N SER A 21 -4.05 15.99 -20.55
CA SER A 21 -5.40 16.37 -20.12
C SER A 21 -6.28 16.74 -21.31
N LYS A 22 -7.49 16.15 -21.34
CA LYS A 22 -8.52 16.40 -22.36
C LYS A 22 -8.97 17.87 -22.39
N ASP A 23 -9.07 18.51 -21.22
CA ASP A 23 -9.43 19.92 -21.10
C ASP A 23 -8.52 20.58 -20.06
N ARG A 24 -7.52 21.31 -20.56
CA ARG A 24 -6.54 22.01 -19.72
C ARG A 24 -7.12 23.22 -18.98
N ARG A 25 -8.22 23.79 -19.49
CA ARG A 25 -8.86 24.97 -18.89
C ARG A 25 -9.80 24.59 -17.75
N ALA A 26 -10.34 23.38 -17.78
CA ALA A 26 -11.15 22.83 -16.69
C ALA A 26 -10.32 22.37 -15.47
N ILE A 27 -8.97 22.44 -15.53
CA ILE A 27 -8.12 22.05 -14.41
C ILE A 27 -8.29 23.04 -13.25
N ARG A 28 -8.91 22.55 -12.17
CA ARG A 28 -9.09 23.31 -10.93
C ARG A 28 -7.80 23.27 -10.11
N TRP A 29 -6.91 24.22 -10.34
CA TRP A 29 -5.61 24.33 -9.65
C TRP A 29 -5.70 24.33 -8.12
N ARG A 30 -6.80 24.83 -7.55
CA ARG A 30 -7.06 24.74 -6.10
C ARG A 30 -7.11 23.29 -5.60
N ILE A 31 -7.74 22.39 -6.36
CA ILE A 31 -7.84 20.97 -5.98
C ILE A 31 -6.48 20.29 -6.14
N VAL A 32 -5.77 20.60 -7.22
CA VAL A 32 -4.43 20.06 -7.48
C VAL A 32 -3.47 20.46 -6.36
N ALA A 33 -3.47 21.75 -5.98
CA ALA A 33 -2.63 22.26 -4.89
C ALA A 33 -2.98 21.61 -3.54
N TRP A 34 -4.27 21.42 -3.23
CA TRP A 34 -4.68 20.72 -2.01
C TRP A 34 -4.28 19.26 -2.00
N GLY A 35 -4.54 18.51 -3.07
CA GLY A 35 -4.18 17.09 -3.17
C GLY A 35 -2.67 16.88 -3.05
N PHE A 36 -1.90 17.69 -3.78
CA PHE A 36 -0.44 17.64 -3.73
C PHE A 36 0.12 18.10 -2.39
N GLY A 37 -0.45 19.17 -1.81
CA GLY A 37 -0.08 19.66 -0.49
C GLY A 37 -0.33 18.63 0.61
N LEU A 38 -1.49 17.96 0.59
CA LEU A 38 -1.81 16.89 1.54
C LEU A 38 -0.88 15.68 1.38
N GLN A 39 -0.51 15.33 0.15
CA GLN A 39 0.45 14.26 -0.12
C GLN A 39 1.85 14.57 0.45
N ILE A 40 2.35 15.80 0.24
CA ILE A 40 3.63 16.24 0.84
C ILE A 40 3.52 16.27 2.36
N LEU A 41 2.44 16.83 2.90
CA LEU A 41 2.23 16.92 4.35
C LEU A 41 2.24 15.53 4.98
N MET A 42 1.51 14.57 4.40
CA MET A 42 1.50 13.19 4.88
C MET A 42 2.88 12.53 4.76
N ALA A 43 3.59 12.73 3.65
CA ALA A 43 4.94 12.20 3.47
C ALA A 43 5.93 12.75 4.51
N VAL A 44 5.89 14.06 4.77
CA VAL A 44 6.73 14.70 5.80
C VAL A 44 6.32 14.20 7.19
N PHE A 45 5.03 14.14 7.49
CA PHE A 45 4.53 13.63 8.76
C PHE A 45 5.02 12.20 9.02
N VAL A 46 4.84 11.29 8.07
CA VAL A 46 5.24 9.88 8.19
C VAL A 46 6.76 9.69 8.24
N LEU A 47 7.51 10.36 7.36
CA LEU A 47 8.94 10.08 7.17
C LEU A 47 9.86 10.90 8.08
N ARG A 48 9.42 12.08 8.55
CA ARG A 48 10.25 12.97 9.40
C ARG A 48 9.90 12.93 10.87
N THR A 49 8.65 12.63 11.23
CA THR A 49 8.23 12.63 12.64
C THR A 49 8.32 11.24 13.26
N ASN A 50 8.76 11.17 14.52
CA ASN A 50 8.83 9.90 15.25
C ASN A 50 7.43 9.28 15.47
N LEU A 51 6.41 10.12 15.69
CA LEU A 51 5.02 9.66 15.81
C LEU A 51 4.53 9.02 14.50
N GLY A 52 4.74 9.69 13.36
CA GLY A 52 4.36 9.16 12.05
C GLY A 52 5.06 7.84 11.72
N TYR A 53 6.37 7.76 12.00
CA TYR A 53 7.12 6.51 11.86
C TYR A 53 6.54 5.38 12.71
N ARG A 54 6.31 5.63 14.01
CA ARG A 54 5.76 4.60 14.93
C ARG A 54 4.37 4.12 14.53
N LEU A 55 3.53 5.01 14.00
CA LEU A 55 2.20 4.65 13.50
C LEU A 55 2.29 3.72 12.30
N ILE A 56 3.09 4.07 11.29
CA ILE A 56 3.27 3.24 10.09
C ILE A 56 3.95 1.92 10.44
N ASP A 57 4.99 1.93 11.26
CA ASP A 57 5.67 0.72 11.73
C ASP A 57 4.72 -0.19 12.55
N GLY A 58 3.83 0.40 13.35
CA GLY A 58 2.73 -0.32 14.00
C GLY A 58 1.80 -1.00 12.99
N ALA A 59 1.33 -0.27 11.97
CA ALA A 59 0.50 -0.82 10.91
C ALA A 59 1.22 -1.92 10.11
N SER A 60 2.51 -1.72 9.80
CA SER A 60 3.35 -2.71 9.13
C SER A 60 3.46 -4.00 9.94
N ARG A 61 3.65 -3.93 11.27
CA ARG A 61 3.66 -5.12 12.12
C ARG A 61 2.33 -5.87 12.11
N VAL A 62 1.20 -5.15 12.09
CA VAL A 62 -0.12 -5.78 11.97
C VAL A 62 -0.25 -6.49 10.62
N ALA A 63 0.15 -5.85 9.52
CA ALA A 63 0.12 -6.45 8.19
C ALA A 63 1.01 -7.71 8.10
N VAL A 64 2.22 -7.67 8.67
CA VAL A 64 3.12 -8.84 8.75
C VAL A 64 2.49 -9.97 9.58
N ARG A 65 1.81 -9.63 10.67
CA ARG A 65 1.10 -10.63 11.49
C ARG A 65 -0.06 -11.26 10.73
N MET A 66 -0.83 -10.48 9.97
CA MET A 66 -1.88 -11.00 9.09
C MET A 66 -1.32 -11.94 8.02
N LEU A 67 -0.19 -11.57 7.41
CA LEU A 67 0.50 -12.44 6.47
C LEU A 67 0.92 -13.78 7.11
N SER A 68 1.40 -13.76 8.36
CA SER A 68 1.76 -14.99 9.07
C SER A 68 0.59 -15.98 9.20
N PHE A 69 -0.63 -15.49 9.44
CA PHE A 69 -1.82 -16.34 9.48
C PHE A 69 -2.16 -16.94 8.11
N SER A 70 -1.91 -16.19 7.03
CA SER A 70 -2.07 -16.71 5.68
C SER A 70 -1.09 -17.84 5.36
N PHE A 71 0.15 -17.78 5.86
CA PHE A 71 1.11 -18.86 5.66
C PHE A 71 0.73 -20.13 6.39
N GLU A 72 0.17 -20.04 7.60
CA GLU A 72 -0.38 -21.21 8.31
C GLU A 72 -1.54 -21.84 7.52
N GLY A 73 -2.44 -21.02 6.96
CA GLY A 73 -3.52 -21.51 6.09
C GLY A 73 -3.00 -22.17 4.81
N SER A 74 -1.97 -21.59 4.18
CA SER A 74 -1.33 -22.20 3.01
C SER A 74 -0.66 -23.53 3.35
N ARG A 75 0.09 -23.60 4.46
CA ARG A 75 0.71 -24.83 4.95
C ARG A 75 -0.33 -25.91 5.25
N PHE A 76 -1.49 -25.54 5.79
CA PHE A 76 -2.59 -26.47 6.02
C PHE A 76 -3.12 -27.09 4.72
N VAL A 77 -3.30 -26.28 3.66
CA VAL A 77 -3.86 -26.74 2.38
C VAL A 77 -2.82 -27.44 1.50
N PHE A 78 -1.59 -26.94 1.45
CA PHE A 78 -0.55 -27.34 0.49
C PHE A 78 0.68 -28.02 1.11
N GLY A 79 0.70 -28.20 2.43
CA GLY A 79 1.80 -28.85 3.14
C GLY A 79 3.12 -28.11 2.96
N TRP A 80 4.17 -28.84 2.57
CA TRP A 80 5.54 -28.33 2.45
C TRP A 80 5.73 -27.30 1.32
N LEU A 81 4.85 -27.27 0.30
CA LEU A 81 4.89 -26.25 -0.77
C LEU A 81 4.37 -24.89 -0.29
N GLY A 82 3.48 -24.91 0.71
CA GLY A 82 2.93 -23.71 1.34
C GLY A 82 3.79 -23.17 2.50
N ASP A 83 4.83 -23.90 2.90
CA ASP A 83 5.72 -23.50 3.99
C ASP A 83 6.86 -22.61 3.47
N PRO A 84 6.94 -21.33 3.88
CA PRO A 84 8.05 -20.44 3.49
C PRO A 84 9.41 -20.91 4.02
N LYS A 85 9.43 -21.77 5.05
CA LYS A 85 10.63 -22.37 5.63
C LYS A 85 10.91 -23.79 5.11
N GLY A 86 10.11 -24.26 4.15
CA GLY A 86 10.28 -25.56 3.52
C GLY A 86 11.57 -25.64 2.68
N SER A 87 12.00 -26.86 2.40
CA SER A 87 13.20 -27.17 1.60
C SER A 87 13.12 -26.65 0.14
N ALA A 88 11.92 -26.37 -0.37
CA ALA A 88 11.70 -25.78 -1.69
C ALA A 88 11.87 -24.25 -1.74
N GLY A 89 12.04 -23.58 -0.60
CA GLY A 89 12.04 -22.12 -0.53
C GLY A 89 10.67 -21.49 -0.80
N PHE A 90 10.65 -20.21 -1.19
CA PHE A 90 9.42 -19.47 -1.44
C PHE A 90 8.79 -19.88 -2.78
N VAL A 91 7.66 -20.61 -2.73
CA VAL A 91 6.91 -20.98 -3.93
C VAL A 91 5.76 -20.01 -4.15
N PHE A 92 5.93 -19.11 -5.12
CA PHE A 92 5.00 -17.99 -5.37
C PHE A 92 3.53 -18.45 -5.49
N ALA A 93 3.25 -19.49 -6.26
CA ALA A 93 1.88 -19.96 -6.51
C ALA A 93 1.17 -20.40 -5.21
N PHE A 94 1.88 -21.05 -4.30
CA PHE A 94 1.29 -21.59 -3.07
C PHE A 94 1.42 -20.64 -1.88
N GLN A 95 2.21 -19.58 -1.95
CA GLN A 95 2.42 -18.67 -0.83
C GLN A 95 1.82 -17.28 -1.08
N ALA A 96 1.89 -16.76 -2.31
CA ALA A 96 1.33 -15.46 -2.65
C ALA A 96 -0.17 -15.51 -3.00
N LEU A 97 -0.64 -16.56 -3.69
CA LEU A 97 -2.06 -16.64 -4.07
C LEU A 97 -2.98 -16.85 -2.87
N PRO A 98 -2.68 -17.73 -1.89
CA PRO A 98 -3.54 -17.90 -0.72
C PRO A 98 -3.62 -16.64 0.15
N MET A 99 -2.57 -15.81 0.15
CA MET A 99 -2.58 -14.50 0.81
C MET A 99 -3.65 -13.57 0.26
N ILE A 100 -3.84 -13.55 -1.06
CA ILE A 100 -4.91 -12.76 -1.69
C ILE A 100 -6.28 -13.26 -1.21
N ILE A 101 -6.49 -14.58 -1.17
CA ILE A 101 -7.74 -15.20 -0.72
C ILE A 101 -8.02 -14.86 0.75
N TYR A 102 -7.01 -14.99 1.61
CA TYR A 102 -7.10 -14.65 3.04
C TYR A 102 -7.47 -13.17 3.24
N VAL A 103 -6.79 -12.27 2.54
CA VAL A 103 -7.07 -10.83 2.62
C VAL A 103 -8.49 -10.54 2.12
N ALA A 104 -8.91 -11.10 1.00
CA ALA A 104 -10.27 -10.92 0.49
C ALA A 104 -11.34 -11.39 1.48
N ALA A 105 -11.16 -12.58 2.09
CA ALA A 105 -12.07 -13.11 3.10
C ALA A 105 -12.11 -12.23 4.36
N PHE A 106 -10.95 -11.75 4.84
CA PHE A 106 -10.87 -10.86 5.99
C PHE A 106 -11.60 -9.53 5.75
N PHE A 107 -11.37 -8.89 4.60
CA PHE A 107 -12.07 -7.65 4.24
C PHE A 107 -13.58 -7.89 4.04
N SER A 108 -13.98 -9.06 3.52
CA SER A 108 -15.39 -9.44 3.43
C SER A 108 -16.06 -9.52 4.82
N ILE A 109 -15.38 -10.11 5.80
CA ILE A 109 -15.85 -10.15 7.20
C ILE A 109 -15.94 -8.74 7.77
N LEU A 110 -14.92 -7.89 7.61
CA LEU A 110 -14.96 -6.51 8.09
C LEU A 110 -16.07 -5.68 7.46
N TYR A 111 -16.38 -5.94 6.20
CA TYR A 111 -17.48 -5.30 5.49
C TYR A 111 -18.84 -5.76 6.05
N TYR A 112 -19.00 -7.07 6.27
CA TYR A 112 -20.21 -7.64 6.90
C TYR A 112 -20.42 -7.10 8.31
N LEU A 113 -19.36 -6.99 9.11
CA LEU A 113 -19.37 -6.42 10.46
C LEU A 113 -19.51 -4.89 10.49
N ARG A 114 -19.60 -4.24 9.31
CA ARG A 114 -19.69 -2.78 9.15
C ARG A 114 -18.51 -1.99 9.73
N VAL A 115 -17.34 -2.59 9.93
CA VAL A 115 -16.14 -1.86 10.39
C VAL A 115 -15.61 -0.94 9.29
N LEU A 116 -15.53 -1.44 8.05
CA LEU A 116 -15.05 -0.66 6.90
C LEU A 116 -15.97 0.51 6.51
N PRO A 117 -17.30 0.33 6.41
CA PRO A 117 -18.21 1.45 6.14
C PRO A 117 -18.20 2.57 7.19
N LEU A 118 -17.73 2.29 8.41
CA LEU A 118 -17.67 3.24 9.51
C LEU A 118 -16.39 4.07 9.53
N LEU A 119 -15.36 3.63 8.78
CA LEU A 119 -14.00 4.16 8.77
C LEU A 119 -13.77 5.01 7.53
#